data_AF-A0A7K2MSD4-F1
#
_entry.id   AF-A0A7K2MSD4-F1
#
_cell.length_a   1.000
_cell.length_b   1.000
_cell.length_c   1.000
_cell.angle_alpha   90.00
_cell.angle_beta   90.00
_cell.angle_gamma   90.00
#
_symmetry.space_group_name_H-M   'P 1'
#
loop_
_entity.id
_entity.type
_entity.pdbx_description
1 polymer ?
#
loop_
_entity_poly.entity_id
_entity_poly.type
_entity_poly.pdbx_seq_one_letter_code
_entity_poly.pdbx_strand_id
1 'polypeptide(L)'
;AASLVATGEVVTVCQPSSQSRPDMAVRRLYGDPLGVRLLLAARTRAELEAVFPALEDAYWEVARQSTAYREWLEGGGVRTLPRCPVAAAGGGRVEFVRAR
;
A
#
# COMPACT_ATOMS: atom_id res chain seq x y z
N ALA A 1 -17.95 -7.73 1.58
CA ALA A 1 -17.68 -7.15 0.24
C ALA A 1 -17.22 -8.21 -0.77
N ALA A 2 -16.18 -8.99 -0.48
CA ALA A 2 -15.64 -9.99 -1.42
C ALA A 2 -16.70 -10.88 -2.11
N SER A 3 -17.67 -11.44 -1.37
CA SER A 3 -18.71 -12.28 -1.97
C SER A 3 -19.58 -11.56 -3.01
N LEU A 4 -19.85 -10.26 -2.82
CA LEU A 4 -20.63 -9.46 -3.78
C LEU A 4 -19.83 -9.14 -5.05
N VAL A 5 -18.51 -9.04 -4.94
CA VAL A 5 -17.61 -8.87 -6.09
C VAL A 5 -17.54 -10.18 -6.89
N ALA A 6 -17.47 -11.32 -6.19
CA ALA A 6 -17.46 -12.64 -6.79
C ALA A 6 -18.76 -12.96 -7.56
N THR A 7 -19.91 -12.52 -7.06
CA THR A 7 -21.21 -12.67 -7.72
C THR A 7 -21.43 -11.64 -8.85
N GLY A 8 -20.51 -10.68 -9.02
CA GLY A 8 -20.62 -9.64 -10.03
C GLY A 8 -21.61 -8.52 -9.70
N GLU A 9 -22.08 -8.45 -8.46
CA GLU A 9 -23.05 -7.44 -8.02
C GLU A 9 -22.42 -6.06 -7.79
N VAL A 10 -21.12 -6.03 -7.45
CA VAL A 10 -20.40 -4.78 -7.16
C VAL A 10 -18.96 -4.80 -7.68
N VAL A 11 -18.42 -3.60 -7.88
CA VAL A 11 -16.98 -3.36 -8.09
C VAL A 11 -16.45 -2.57 -6.90
N THR A 12 -15.26 -2.91 -6.42
CA THR A 12 -14.60 -2.23 -5.28
C THR A 12 -13.14 -1.92 -5.58
N VAL A 13 -12.61 -0.90 -4.92
CA VAL A 13 -11.16 -0.71 -4.80
C VAL A 13 -10.60 -1.79 -3.88
N CYS A 14 -9.40 -2.28 -4.18
CA CYS A 14 -8.67 -3.24 -3.35
C CYS A 14 -7.25 -2.74 -3.05
N GLN A 15 -6.69 -3.17 -1.92
CA GLN A 15 -5.32 -2.82 -1.53
C GLN A 15 -4.31 -3.74 -2.23
N PRO A 16 -3.03 -3.34 -2.36
CA PRO A 16 -1.96 -4.20 -2.87
C PRO A 16 -1.84 -5.57 -2.18
N SER A 17 -2.16 -5.62 -0.89
CA SER A 17 -2.18 -6.84 -0.06
C SER A 17 -3.45 -7.69 -0.23
N SER A 18 -4.43 -7.26 -1.03
CA SER A 18 -5.63 -8.05 -1.31
C SER A 18 -5.27 -9.25 -2.18
N GLN A 19 -5.66 -10.44 -1.73
CA GLN A 19 -5.41 -11.67 -2.46
C GLN A 19 -6.31 -11.76 -3.69
N SER A 20 -5.72 -12.12 -4.83
CA SER A 20 -6.47 -12.43 -6.04
C SER A 20 -7.28 -13.71 -5.82
N ARG A 21 -8.52 -13.74 -6.30
CA ARG A 21 -9.35 -14.95 -6.32
C ARG A 21 -9.74 -15.28 -7.76
N PRO A 22 -9.97 -16.56 -8.11
CA PRO A 22 -10.27 -16.96 -9.48
C PRO A 22 -11.59 -16.37 -10.03
N ASP A 23 -12.52 -16.06 -9.13
CA ASP A 23 -13.83 -15.47 -9.40
C ASP A 23 -13.82 -13.94 -9.48
N MET A 24 -12.65 -13.31 -9.39
CA MET A 24 -12.50 -11.86 -9.41
C MET A 24 -11.42 -11.40 -10.40
N ALA A 25 -11.71 -10.30 -11.08
CA ALA A 25 -10.72 -9.61 -11.90
C ALA A 25 -10.24 -8.34 -11.18
N VAL A 26 -8.93 -8.23 -10.96
CA VAL A 26 -8.29 -6.99 -10.47
C VAL A 26 -7.84 -6.17 -11.67
N ARG A 27 -8.21 -4.88 -11.71
CA ARG A 27 -7.84 -3.95 -12.79
C ARG A 27 -7.10 -2.75 -12.22
N ARG A 28 -6.08 -2.28 -12.96
CA ARG A 28 -5.32 -1.09 -12.60
C ARG A 28 -6.23 0.14 -12.63
N LEU A 29 -6.14 0.95 -11.57
CA LEU A 29 -6.66 2.31 -11.56
C LEU A 29 -5.55 3.27 -12.02
N TYR A 30 -5.90 4.22 -12.90
CA TYR A 30 -4.96 5.23 -13.40
C TYR A 30 -5.01 6.49 -12.52
N GLY A 31 -3.90 7.25 -12.46
CA GLY A 31 -3.78 8.46 -11.65
C GLY A 31 -3.23 8.17 -10.25
N ASP A 32 -3.80 8.79 -9.22
CA ASP A 32 -3.44 8.59 -7.80
C ASP A 32 -4.58 7.89 -7.03
N PRO A 33 -4.85 6.60 -7.30
CA PRO A 33 -5.95 5.88 -6.68
C PRO A 33 -5.56 5.40 -5.28
N LEU A 34 -5.31 6.33 -4.35
CA LEU A 34 -5.15 6.00 -2.94
C LEU A 34 -6.54 5.76 -2.32
N GLY A 35 -7.03 4.52 -2.39
CA GLY A 35 -8.21 4.11 -1.63
C GLY A 35 -7.99 4.08 -0.12
N VAL A 36 -6.73 4.15 0.31
CA VAL A 36 -6.25 3.90 1.67
C VAL A 36 -4.88 4.55 1.91
N ARG A 37 -4.65 5.05 3.13
CA ARG A 37 -3.32 5.51 3.58
C ARG A 37 -2.97 4.80 4.88
N LEU A 38 -1.86 4.05 4.87
CA LEU A 38 -1.33 3.40 6.07
C LEU A 38 -0.47 4.40 6.85
N LEU A 39 -0.70 4.48 8.15
CA LEU A 39 0.05 5.33 9.07
C LEU A 39 0.61 4.47 10.19
N LEU A 40 1.90 4.64 10.49
CA LEU A 40 2.54 4.05 11.66
C LEU A 40 2.81 5.16 12.67
N ALA A 41 2.36 4.97 13.91
CA ALA A 41 2.56 5.90 15.01
C ALA A 41 3.25 5.19 16.19
N ALA A 42 4.18 5.88 16.83
CA ALA A 42 4.90 5.43 18.01
C ALA A 42 5.11 6.61 18.96
N ARG A 43 5.45 6.34 20.23
CA ARG A 43 5.66 7.42 21.23
C ARG A 43 6.97 8.15 20.99
N THR A 44 7.97 7.46 20.43
CA THR A 44 9.28 8.04 20.11
C THR A 44 9.72 7.69 18.70
N ARG A 45 10.64 8.49 18.14
CA ARG A 45 11.28 8.16 16.85
C ARG A 45 12.06 6.85 16.92
N ALA A 46 12.72 6.55 18.04
CA ALA A 46 13.49 5.32 18.21
C ALA A 46 12.60 4.07 18.13
N GLU A 47 11.42 4.10 18.76
CA GLU A 47 10.42 3.03 18.62
C GLU A 47 9.96 2.87 17.17
N LEU A 48 9.76 3.97 16.44
CA LEU A 48 9.38 3.94 15.02
C LEU A 48 10.46 3.28 14.16
N GLU A 49 11.71 3.71 14.29
CA GLU A 49 12.86 3.19 13.53
C GLU A 49 13.12 1.71 13.84
N ALA A 50 12.84 1.26 15.07
CA ALA A 50 13.00 -0.13 15.46
C ALA A 50 11.97 -1.05 14.79
N VAL A 51 10.74 -0.56 14.56
CA VAL A 51 9.62 -1.39 14.06
C VAL A 51 9.39 -1.23 12.55
N PHE A 52 9.68 -0.06 11.99
CA PHE A 52 9.38 0.25 10.60
C PHE A 52 10.01 -0.73 9.59
N PRO A 53 11.29 -1.12 9.70
CA PRO A 53 11.88 -2.07 8.75
C PRO A 53 11.14 -3.40 8.70
N ALA A 54 10.82 -3.98 9.86
CA ALA A 54 10.08 -5.24 9.94
C ALA A 54 8.65 -5.11 9.39
N LEU A 55 7.99 -3.97 9.61
CA LEU A 55 6.67 -3.69 9.04
C LEU A 55 6.73 -3.55 7.52
N GLU A 56 7.73 -2.84 7.01
CA GLU A 56 7.95 -2.65 5.57
C GLU A 56 8.20 -4.01 4.89
N ASP A 57 9.06 -4.84 5.46
CA ASP A 57 9.35 -6.18 4.95
C ASP A 57 8.08 -7.05 4.93
N ALA A 58 7.33 -7.07 6.03
CA ALA A 58 6.08 -7.82 6.12
C ALA A 58 5.03 -7.32 5.11
N TYR A 59 4.92 -6.01 4.93
CA TYR A 59 4.02 -5.41 3.95
C TYR A 59 4.39 -5.84 2.52
N TRP A 60 5.67 -5.73 2.15
CA TRP A 60 6.14 -6.11 0.83
C TRP A 60 6.01 -7.60 0.57
N GLU A 61 6.19 -8.43 1.59
CA GLU A 61 6.00 -9.86 1.48
C GLU A 61 4.56 -10.19 1.09
N VAL A 62 3.56 -9.64 1.80
CA VAL A 62 2.15 -9.84 1.47
C VAL A 62 1.80 -9.21 0.11
N ALA A 63 2.30 -8.02 -0.19
CA ALA A 63 2.02 -7.34 -1.46
C ALA A 63 2.53 -8.15 -2.67
N ARG A 64 3.68 -8.82 -2.55
CA ARG A 64 4.23 -9.69 -3.60
C ARG A 64 3.39 -10.95 -3.86
N GLN A 65 2.58 -11.39 -2.90
CA GLN A 65 1.70 -12.54 -3.10
C GLN A 65 0.51 -12.22 -4.02
N SER A 66 0.19 -10.94 -4.22
CA SER A 66 -0.83 -10.54 -5.19
C SER A 66 -0.27 -10.57 -6.61
N THR A 67 -0.70 -11.57 -7.40
CA THR A 67 -0.30 -11.71 -8.81
C THR A 67 -0.59 -10.45 -9.62
N ALA A 68 -1.79 -9.90 -9.49
CA ALA A 68 -2.17 -8.68 -10.20
C ALA A 68 -1.31 -7.46 -9.82
N TYR A 69 -0.90 -7.36 -8.54
CA TYR A 69 -0.03 -6.28 -8.09
C TYR A 69 1.41 -6.46 -8.56
N ARG A 70 1.94 -7.69 -8.58
CA ARG A 70 3.27 -7.97 -9.15
C ARG A 70 3.33 -7.68 -10.64
N GLU A 71 2.38 -8.15 -11.42
CA GLU A 71 2.30 -7.90 -12.86
C GLU A 71 2.27 -6.39 -13.15
N TRP A 72 1.59 -5.62 -12.29
CA TRP A 72 1.60 -4.16 -12.35
C TRP A 72 2.98 -3.54 -12.05
N LEU A 73 3.68 -4.03 -11.03
CA LEU A 73 5.04 -3.56 -10.69
C LEU A 73 6.01 -3.83 -11.85
N GLU A 74 5.96 -5.03 -12.41
CA GLU A 74 6.79 -5.49 -13.53
C GLU A 74 6.48 -4.72 -14.83
N GLY A 75 5.20 -4.41 -15.07
CA GLY A 75 4.72 -3.63 -16.21
C GLY A 75 5.00 -2.12 -16.18
N GLY A 76 5.87 -1.64 -15.27
CA GLY A 76 6.29 -0.23 -15.20
C GLY A 76 5.41 0.68 -14.33
N GLY A 77 4.57 0.11 -13.46
CA GLY A 77 3.66 0.84 -12.56
C GLY A 77 4.35 1.85 -11.63
N VAL A 78 5.60 1.61 -11.24
CA VAL A 78 6.38 2.46 -10.32
C VAL A 78 6.86 3.77 -10.94
N ARG A 79 6.90 3.91 -12.28
CA ARG A 79 7.42 5.15 -12.94
C ARG A 79 6.62 6.42 -12.67
N THR A 80 5.49 6.33 -11.96
CA THR A 80 4.54 7.45 -11.76
C THR A 80 4.19 7.75 -10.31
N LEU A 81 4.61 6.94 -9.33
CA LEU A 81 4.35 7.26 -7.93
C LEU A 81 5.48 8.15 -7.40
N PRO A 82 5.18 9.25 -6.68
CA PRO A 82 6.20 9.92 -5.89
C PRO A 82 6.76 8.89 -4.91
N ARG A 83 8.06 8.60 -5.03
CA ARG A 83 8.78 7.81 -4.02
C ARG A 83 8.49 8.45 -2.67
N CYS A 84 7.98 7.65 -1.73
CA CYS A 84 7.81 8.08 -0.36
C CYS A 84 9.13 8.75 0.09
N PRO A 85 9.13 10.01 0.53
CA PRO A 85 10.34 10.70 0.91
C PRO A 85 10.76 10.20 2.29
N VAL A 86 11.24 8.96 2.37
CA VAL A 86 11.98 8.47 3.55
C VAL A 86 13.45 8.88 3.48
N ALA A 87 13.92 9.30 2.31
CA ALA A 87 15.26 9.85 2.10
C ALA A 87 15.22 11.33 1.69
N ALA A 88 14.78 12.20 2.59
CA ALA A 88 15.19 13.60 2.57
C ALA A 88 16.04 13.86 3.82
N ALA A 89 17.32 13.54 3.70
CA ALA A 89 18.31 14.29 4.45
C ALA A 89 18.14 15.76 4.03
N GLY A 90 17.51 16.56 4.89
CA GLY A 90 17.26 17.99 4.67
C GLY A 90 15.79 18.36 4.58
N GLY A 91 15.20 18.80 5.69
CA GLY A 91 14.15 19.84 5.70
C GLY A 91 12.73 19.48 5.28
N GLY A 92 12.41 18.23 4.96
CA GLY A 92 11.01 17.80 4.74
C GLY A 92 10.29 17.57 6.07
N ARG A 93 9.34 18.44 6.42
CA ARG A 93 8.58 18.39 7.68
C ARG A 93 7.82 17.06 7.80
N VAL A 94 8.40 16.10 8.53
CA VAL A 94 7.69 14.94 9.08
C VAL A 94 6.70 15.49 10.10
N GLU A 95 5.42 15.56 9.72
CA GLU A 95 4.39 16.07 10.61
C GLU A 95 4.00 14.96 11.60
N PHE A 96 4.59 15.01 12.79
CA PHE A 96 4.15 14.23 13.93
C PHE A 96 2.78 14.76 14.38
N VAL A 97 1.71 14.16 13.88
CA VAL A 97 0.36 14.45 14.37
C VAL A 97 0.19 13.73 15.70
N ARG A 98 0.09 14.50 16.79
CA ARG A 98 -0.19 13.97 18.12
C ARG A 98 -1.55 13.28 18.08
N ALA A 99 -1.60 11.98 18.40
CA ALA A 99 -2.86 11.31 18.68
C ALA A 99 -3.52 12.04 19.87
N ARG A 100 -4.76 12.48 19.69
CA ARG A 100 -5.55 13.13 20.74
C ARG A 100 -6.01 12.12 21.78
#